data_AF-A0A0C9SDE3-F1
#
_entry.id   AF-A0A0C9SDE3-F1
#
_cell.length_a   1.000
_cell.length_b   1.000
_cell.length_c   1.000
_cell.angle_alpha   90.00
_cell.angle_beta   90.00
_cell.angle_gamma   90.00
#
_symmetry.space_group_name_H-M   'P 1'
#
loop_
_entity.id
_entity.type
_entity.pdbx_description
1 polymer ?
#
loop_
_entity_poly.entity_id
_entity_poly.type
_entity_poly.pdbx_seq_one_letter_code
_entity_poly.pdbx_strand_id
1 'polypeptide(L)'
;LSHFQKDLLHWLQSSEGVVKPAKFKNLLVHWISAGLQDLSVSRESTRVHWGIRVPGDSSQTIYVWLDALVNYLTVSGYPDKNFTWPPDCHVIGKDILKFHGIYWPAFLMAAGLEPPRSILCHSHWTVNDEKMSKSKGNIVCPYKKVDKYTADGIRYFLLKEGVPHSDGNFNNTKVQHLLNAELADTLGNLLSRCTAPLVNKHQIFPSYDQESFESFTDGQEVLNRLHDLADKVKD
;
A
#
# COMPACT_ATOMS: atom_id res chain seq x y z
N LEU A 1 6.51 -13.38 21.80
CA LEU A 1 5.80 -12.17 21.28
C LEU A 1 5.51 -11.19 22.41
N SER A 2 5.01 -11.68 23.55
CA SER A 2 4.75 -10.86 24.76
C SER A 2 5.92 -9.94 25.15
N HIS A 3 7.16 -10.46 25.09
CA HIS A 3 8.38 -9.71 25.41
C HIS A 3 8.67 -8.49 24.51
N PHE A 4 8.16 -8.45 23.28
CA PHE A 4 8.44 -7.37 22.32
C PHE A 4 7.45 -6.20 22.41
N GLN A 5 6.52 -6.22 23.37
CA GLN A 5 5.47 -5.20 23.46
C GLN A 5 6.02 -3.77 23.55
N LYS A 6 7.06 -3.54 24.36
CA LYS A 6 7.68 -2.22 24.52
C LYS A 6 8.40 -1.77 23.25
N ASP A 7 9.16 -2.68 22.63
CA ASP A 7 9.93 -2.39 21.41
C ASP A 7 9.01 -2.05 20.24
N LEU A 8 7.90 -2.76 20.11
CA LEU A 8 6.88 -2.48 19.08
C LEU A 8 6.22 -1.11 19.27
N LEU A 9 5.88 -0.74 20.51
CA LEU A 9 5.33 0.60 20.80
C LEU A 9 6.35 1.70 20.49
N HIS A 10 7.61 1.47 20.87
CA HIS A 10 8.69 2.40 20.55
C HIS A 10 8.88 2.56 19.04
N TRP A 11 8.92 1.46 18.29
CA TRP A 11 9.00 1.50 16.83
C TRP A 11 7.85 2.28 16.21
N LEU A 12 6.60 2.05 16.64
CA LEU A 12 5.44 2.83 16.16
C LEU A 12 5.54 4.32 16.48
N GLN A 13 6.27 4.72 17.53
CA GLN A 13 6.48 6.10 17.95
C GLN A 13 7.75 6.74 17.35
N SER A 14 8.63 5.96 16.74
CA SER A 14 9.96 6.42 16.28
C SER A 14 9.91 7.54 15.22
N SER A 15 8.87 7.58 14.40
CA SER A 15 8.65 8.66 13.44
C SER A 15 7.17 8.91 13.17
N GLU A 16 6.87 10.11 12.68
CA GLU A 16 5.59 10.39 12.03
C GLU A 16 5.54 9.65 10.70
N GLY A 17 4.53 8.79 10.52
CA GLY A 17 4.33 8.06 9.27
C GLY A 17 4.83 6.61 9.21
N VAL A 18 5.30 6.02 10.32
CA VAL A 18 5.63 4.57 10.38
C VAL A 18 4.46 3.71 9.87
N VAL A 19 3.21 4.10 10.17
CA VAL A 19 2.02 3.47 9.61
C VAL A 19 1.06 4.54 9.12
N LYS A 20 0.69 4.47 7.85
CA LYS A 20 -0.28 5.37 7.21
C LYS A 20 -1.46 4.59 6.64
N PRO A 21 -2.70 5.11 6.71
CA PRO A 21 -3.12 6.28 7.50
C PRO A 21 -3.05 6.09 9.03
N ALA A 22 -3.07 7.20 9.77
CA ALA A 22 -2.93 7.23 11.23
C ALA A 22 -3.94 6.34 11.97
N LYS A 23 -5.14 6.13 11.42
CA LYS A 23 -6.14 5.23 12.02
C LYS A 23 -5.60 3.80 12.23
N PHE A 24 -4.78 3.30 11.31
CA PHE A 24 -4.21 1.94 11.41
C PHE A 24 -3.05 1.89 12.40
N LYS A 25 -2.26 2.97 12.50
CA LYS A 25 -1.29 3.16 13.59
C LYS A 25 -1.98 3.08 14.95
N ASN A 26 -3.07 3.85 15.13
CA ASN A 26 -3.82 3.88 16.37
C ASN A 26 -4.41 2.50 16.73
N LEU A 27 -4.89 1.76 15.72
CA LEU A 27 -5.38 0.40 15.91
C LEU A 27 -4.29 -0.56 16.38
N LEU A 28 -3.09 -0.49 15.79
CA LEU A 28 -1.93 -1.27 16.24
C LEU A 28 -1.53 -0.91 17.67
N VAL A 29 -1.42 0.39 17.98
CA VAL A 29 -1.10 0.87 19.33
C VAL A 29 -2.12 0.33 20.34
N HIS A 30 -3.42 0.38 20.01
CA HIS A 30 -4.47 -0.16 20.86
C HIS A 30 -4.31 -1.66 21.10
N TRP A 31 -4.12 -2.47 20.04
CA TRP A 31 -3.92 -3.92 20.18
C TRP A 31 -2.68 -4.28 20.99
N ILE A 32 -1.57 -3.56 20.79
CA ILE A 32 -0.32 -3.82 21.52
C ILE A 32 -0.45 -3.40 22.98
N SER A 33 -1.11 -2.27 23.25
CA SER A 33 -1.32 -1.74 24.61
C SER A 33 -2.27 -2.61 25.44
N ALA A 34 -3.20 -3.31 24.79
CA ALA A 34 -4.08 -4.29 25.45
C ALA A 34 -3.35 -5.56 25.95
N GLY A 35 -2.07 -5.73 25.57
CA GLY A 35 -1.25 -6.88 25.95
C GLY A 35 -1.11 -7.91 24.83
N LEU A 36 0.11 -8.41 24.63
CA LEU A 36 0.40 -9.43 23.62
C LEU A 36 0.60 -10.80 24.26
N GLN A 37 -0.13 -11.80 23.75
CA GLN A 37 0.12 -13.21 24.06
C GLN A 37 1.19 -13.80 23.13
N ASP A 38 1.83 -14.88 23.56
CA ASP A 38 2.78 -15.58 22.71
C ASP A 38 2.12 -16.24 21.50
N LEU A 39 2.84 -16.20 20.40
CA LEU A 39 2.41 -16.71 19.11
C LEU A 39 3.06 -18.07 18.86
N SER A 40 2.24 -19.09 18.64
CA SER A 40 2.73 -20.38 18.18
C SER A 40 3.18 -20.27 16.71
N VAL A 41 4.47 -20.52 16.47
CA VAL A 41 5.13 -20.42 15.14
C VAL A 41 5.30 -21.76 14.42
N SER A 42 4.71 -22.85 14.94
CA SER A 42 4.63 -24.15 14.27
C SER A 42 3.27 -24.82 14.49
N ARG A 43 2.96 -25.84 13.70
CA ARG A 43 1.80 -26.71 13.86
C ARG A 43 2.21 -28.16 13.63
N GLU A 44 1.50 -29.11 14.24
CA GLU A 44 1.71 -30.53 13.97
C GLU A 44 1.58 -30.85 12.48
N SER A 45 2.57 -31.58 11.98
CA SER A 45 2.70 -32.02 10.59
C SER A 45 1.51 -32.85 10.08
N THR A 46 0.85 -33.59 10.97
CA THR A 46 -0.32 -34.41 10.66
C THR A 46 -1.54 -33.55 10.32
N ARG A 47 -1.68 -32.39 10.97
CA ARG A 47 -2.75 -31.41 10.72
C ARG A 47 -2.44 -30.51 9.53
N VAL A 48 -1.16 -30.17 9.35
CA VAL A 48 -0.68 -29.31 8.26
C VAL A 48 0.44 -30.05 7.51
N HIS A 49 0.02 -30.88 6.55
CA HIS A 49 0.92 -31.72 5.78
C HIS A 49 1.66 -30.96 4.67
N TRP A 50 1.15 -29.80 4.24
CA TRP A 50 1.76 -28.95 3.21
C TRP A 50 2.34 -27.67 3.81
N GLY A 51 3.67 -27.57 3.83
CA GLY A 51 4.41 -26.41 4.33
C GLY A 51 5.88 -26.76 4.62
N ILE A 52 6.67 -25.76 5.02
CA ILE A 52 8.09 -25.94 5.35
C ILE A 52 8.22 -26.64 6.71
N ARG A 53 9.06 -27.68 6.81
CA ARG A 53 9.32 -28.38 8.08
C ARG A 53 10.16 -27.53 9.02
N VAL A 54 9.93 -27.65 10.33
CA VAL A 54 10.77 -26.97 11.32
C VAL A 54 12.19 -27.59 11.27
N PRO A 55 13.26 -26.79 11.15
CA PRO A 55 14.62 -27.31 11.18
C PRO A 55 14.88 -28.10 12.47
N GLY A 56 15.29 -29.37 12.34
CA GLY A 56 15.54 -30.26 13.48
C GLY A 56 14.31 -30.95 14.06
N ASP A 57 13.09 -30.64 13.60
CA ASP A 57 11.86 -31.31 14.04
C ASP A 57 10.86 -31.48 12.88
N SER A 58 10.91 -32.65 12.22
CA SER A 58 10.01 -32.98 11.11
C SER A 58 8.57 -33.27 11.54
N SER A 59 8.30 -33.42 12.84
CA SER A 59 6.94 -33.60 13.36
C SER A 59 6.13 -32.29 13.30
N GLN A 60 6.81 -31.16 13.09
CA GLN A 60 6.23 -29.82 13.05
C GLN A 60 6.39 -29.18 11.66
N THR A 61 5.40 -28.38 11.28
CA THR A 61 5.36 -27.54 10.10
C THR A 61 5.39 -26.08 10.53
N ILE A 62 6.24 -25.26 9.92
CA ILE A 62 6.36 -23.83 10.17
C ILE A 62 5.02 -23.15 9.92
N TYR A 63 4.65 -22.22 10.79
CA TYR A 63 3.43 -21.44 10.67
C TYR A 63 3.47 -20.56 9.42
N VAL A 64 2.41 -20.62 8.61
CA VAL A 64 2.32 -19.96 7.30
C VAL A 64 2.63 -18.47 7.32
N TRP A 65 2.34 -17.75 8.41
CA TRP A 65 2.66 -16.32 8.47
C TRP A 65 4.13 -16.06 8.70
N LEU A 66 4.85 -16.92 9.42
CA LEU A 66 6.30 -16.80 9.52
C LEU A 66 6.95 -17.08 8.16
N ASP A 67 6.54 -18.16 7.50
CA ASP A 67 6.96 -18.52 6.14
C ASP A 67 6.68 -17.38 5.14
N ALA A 68 5.42 -16.95 5.06
CA ALA A 68 5.00 -15.91 4.13
C ALA A 68 5.72 -14.58 4.37
N LEU A 69 5.90 -14.13 5.62
CA LEU A 69 6.57 -12.84 5.89
C LEU A 69 8.06 -12.84 5.55
N VAL A 70 8.74 -13.99 5.68
CA VAL A 70 10.15 -14.13 5.31
C VAL A 70 10.40 -13.88 3.82
N ASN A 71 9.37 -13.94 2.96
CA ASN A 71 9.50 -13.61 1.54
C ASN A 71 10.22 -12.26 1.28
N TYR A 72 9.98 -11.25 2.13
CA TYR A 72 10.58 -9.94 1.99
C TYR A 72 12.10 -9.97 2.17
N LEU A 73 12.59 -10.81 3.08
CA LEU A 73 14.01 -11.05 3.28
C LEU A 73 14.59 -11.87 2.12
N THR A 74 13.87 -12.90 1.66
CA THR A 74 14.33 -13.72 0.53
C THR A 74 14.52 -12.89 -0.74
N VAL A 75 13.54 -12.06 -1.09
CA VAL A 75 13.59 -11.22 -2.31
C VAL A 75 14.63 -10.10 -2.18
N SER A 76 14.93 -9.63 -0.96
CA SER A 76 15.98 -8.63 -0.75
C SER A 76 17.40 -9.20 -0.82
N GLY A 77 17.56 -10.52 -0.81
CA GLY A 77 18.83 -11.23 -0.90
C GLY A 77 19.36 -11.80 0.41
N TYR A 78 18.59 -11.78 1.50
CA TYR A 78 19.00 -12.41 2.76
C TYR A 78 19.16 -13.94 2.60
N PRO A 79 20.19 -14.59 3.19
CA PRO A 79 21.15 -14.07 4.17
C PRO A 79 22.48 -13.56 3.58
N ASP A 80 22.58 -13.28 2.28
CA ASP A 80 23.82 -12.82 1.68
C ASP A 80 24.23 -11.44 2.21
N LYS A 81 25.54 -11.16 2.30
CA LYS A 81 26.07 -9.95 2.98
C LYS A 81 25.64 -8.61 2.37
N ASN A 82 25.22 -8.59 1.10
CA ASN A 82 24.90 -7.36 0.36
C ASN A 82 23.39 -7.18 0.11
N PHE A 83 22.54 -7.79 0.94
CA PHE A 83 21.08 -7.67 0.81
C PHE A 83 20.59 -6.25 1.14
N THR A 84 19.51 -5.81 0.49
CA THR A 84 18.96 -4.46 0.68
C THR A 84 17.89 -4.45 1.76
N TRP A 85 18.18 -3.85 2.92
CA TRP A 85 17.26 -3.84 4.06
C TRP A 85 17.49 -2.61 4.97
N PRO A 86 16.45 -2.06 5.62
CA PRO A 86 15.01 -2.41 5.57
C PRO A 86 14.27 -1.78 4.38
N PRO A 87 13.08 -2.29 4.01
CA PRO A 87 12.25 -1.68 2.97
C PRO A 87 11.72 -0.33 3.42
N ASP A 88 11.66 0.63 2.48
CA ASP A 88 11.12 1.95 2.74
C ASP A 88 9.61 1.93 3.03
N CYS A 89 8.86 1.06 2.33
CA CYS A 89 7.42 0.95 2.48
C CYS A 89 6.92 -0.47 2.20
N HIS A 90 6.06 -0.98 3.10
CA HIS A 90 5.19 -2.12 2.82
C HIS A 90 3.78 -1.64 2.51
N VAL A 91 3.29 -1.94 1.31
CA VAL A 91 1.90 -1.68 0.92
C VAL A 91 1.07 -2.93 1.18
N ILE A 92 0.06 -2.83 2.05
CA ILE A 92 -0.75 -3.96 2.49
C ILE A 92 -2.24 -3.62 2.59
N GLY A 93 -3.10 -4.63 2.50
CA GLY A 93 -4.51 -4.49 2.84
C GLY A 93 -4.76 -4.56 4.36
N LYS A 94 -5.82 -3.90 4.83
CA LYS A 94 -6.19 -3.86 6.26
C LYS A 94 -6.36 -5.22 6.93
N ASP A 95 -6.75 -6.26 6.18
CA ASP A 95 -6.94 -7.62 6.69
C ASP A 95 -5.66 -8.25 7.26
N ILE A 96 -4.50 -7.81 6.77
CA ILE A 96 -3.20 -8.38 7.15
C ILE A 96 -2.35 -7.42 7.99
N LEU A 97 -2.97 -6.34 8.49
CA LEU A 97 -2.31 -5.32 9.30
C LEU A 97 -1.66 -5.90 10.55
N LYS A 98 -2.33 -6.82 11.26
CA LYS A 98 -1.79 -7.43 12.48
C LYS A 98 -0.49 -8.21 12.20
N PHE A 99 -0.43 -8.92 11.09
CA PHE A 99 0.76 -9.72 10.73
C PHE A 99 1.94 -8.80 10.40
N HIS A 100 1.71 -7.73 9.65
CA HIS A 100 2.76 -6.82 9.19
C HIS A 100 3.14 -5.73 10.21
N GLY A 101 2.21 -5.35 11.10
CA GLY A 101 2.41 -4.30 12.10
C GLY A 101 2.69 -4.79 13.52
N ILE A 102 2.60 -6.10 13.79
CA ILE A 102 2.91 -6.70 15.10
C ILE A 102 3.86 -7.89 14.94
N TYR A 103 3.47 -8.92 14.20
CA TYR A 103 4.25 -10.16 14.16
C TYR A 103 5.56 -9.98 13.39
N TRP A 104 5.49 -9.34 12.22
CA TRP A 104 6.66 -9.15 11.39
C TRP A 104 7.75 -8.30 12.05
N PRO A 105 7.45 -7.11 12.60
CA PRO A 105 8.46 -6.34 13.33
C PRO A 105 9.02 -7.10 14.53
N ALA A 106 8.19 -7.85 15.26
CA ALA A 106 8.67 -8.66 16.38
C ALA A 106 9.62 -9.78 15.94
N PHE A 107 9.35 -10.45 14.81
CA PHE A 107 10.25 -11.46 14.25
C PHE A 107 11.58 -10.85 13.81
N LEU A 108 11.54 -9.68 13.18
CA LEU A 108 12.73 -8.94 12.76
C LEU A 108 13.57 -8.51 13.97
N MET A 109 12.95 -7.89 14.97
CA MET A 109 13.62 -7.51 16.22
C MET A 109 14.25 -8.71 16.92
N ALA A 110 13.56 -9.87 16.95
CA ALA A 110 14.11 -11.10 17.49
C ALA A 110 15.33 -11.63 16.71
N ALA A 111 15.37 -11.37 15.40
CA ALA A 111 16.50 -11.71 14.53
C ALA A 111 17.60 -10.63 14.49
N GLY A 112 17.47 -9.54 15.25
CA GLY A 112 18.40 -8.41 15.23
C GLY A 112 18.34 -7.58 13.94
N LEU A 113 17.20 -7.61 13.25
CA LEU A 113 16.94 -6.86 12.02
C LEU A 113 16.00 -5.68 12.27
N GLU A 114 16.23 -4.60 11.54
CA GLU A 114 15.37 -3.41 11.58
C GLU A 114 13.97 -3.71 11.00
N PRO A 115 12.88 -3.25 11.65
CA PRO A 115 11.54 -3.22 11.06
C PRO A 115 11.46 -2.39 9.76
N PRO A 116 10.39 -2.54 8.96
CA PRO A 116 10.15 -1.67 7.80
C PRO A 116 10.06 -0.20 8.24
N ARG A 117 10.57 0.72 7.40
CA ARG A 117 10.54 2.17 7.69
C ARG A 117 9.11 2.71 7.71
N SER A 118 8.25 2.18 6.85
CA SER A 118 6.83 2.53 6.83
C SER A 118 5.94 1.38 6.35
N ILE A 119 4.67 1.45 6.75
CA ILE A 119 3.58 0.59 6.27
C ILE A 119 2.47 1.49 5.73
N LEU A 120 2.16 1.36 4.44
CA LEU A 120 0.96 1.91 3.83
C LEU A 120 -0.14 0.84 3.86
N CYS A 121 -1.08 1.00 4.78
CA CYS A 121 -2.23 0.12 4.91
C CYS A 121 -3.43 0.71 4.18
N HIS A 122 -3.96 0.00 3.19
CA HIS A 122 -5.14 0.41 2.43
C HIS A 122 -6.39 -0.39 2.80
N SER A 123 -7.53 0.24 2.55
CA SER A 123 -8.86 -0.32 2.75
C SER A 123 -9.31 -1.14 1.53
N HIS A 124 -10.51 -1.72 1.56
CA HIS A 124 -10.98 -2.62 0.52
C HIS A 124 -11.78 -1.91 -0.56
N TRP A 125 -12.04 -2.64 -1.64
CA TRP A 125 -13.01 -2.26 -2.65
C TRP A 125 -14.33 -2.99 -2.46
N THR A 126 -15.43 -2.26 -2.56
CA THR A 126 -16.79 -2.76 -2.79
C THR A 126 -17.18 -2.55 -4.25
N VAL A 127 -18.29 -3.15 -4.67
CA VAL A 127 -18.87 -2.97 -6.01
C VAL A 127 -20.33 -2.62 -5.85
N ASN A 128 -20.74 -1.45 -6.34
CA ASN A 128 -22.08 -0.89 -6.12
C ASN A 128 -22.48 -0.94 -4.64
N ASP A 129 -21.56 -0.53 -3.76
CA ASP A 129 -21.71 -0.49 -2.30
C ASP A 129 -21.91 -1.86 -1.63
N GLU A 130 -21.72 -2.94 -2.39
CA GLU A 130 -21.75 -4.30 -1.86
C GLU A 130 -20.35 -4.92 -1.78
N LYS A 131 -20.14 -5.73 -0.74
CA LYS A 131 -18.96 -6.58 -0.65
C LYS A 131 -18.89 -7.53 -1.87
N MET A 132 -17.72 -7.56 -2.52
CA MET A 132 -17.46 -8.51 -3.59
C MET A 132 -17.45 -9.95 -3.05
N SER A 133 -18.16 -10.86 -3.71
CA SER A 133 -18.05 -12.29 -3.46
C SER A 133 -18.33 -13.12 -4.70
N LYS A 134 -17.70 -14.30 -4.78
CA LYS A 134 -17.96 -15.29 -5.84
C LYS A 134 -19.43 -15.72 -5.84
N SER A 135 -20.00 -15.93 -4.65
CA SER A 135 -21.37 -16.40 -4.47
C SER A 135 -22.43 -15.40 -4.96
N LYS A 136 -22.17 -14.09 -4.83
CA LYS A 136 -23.07 -13.04 -5.33
C LYS A 136 -22.90 -12.75 -6.83
N GLY A 137 -21.85 -13.27 -7.46
CA GLY A 137 -21.55 -13.01 -8.86
C GLY A 137 -21.16 -11.55 -9.18
N ASN A 138 -20.89 -10.73 -8.17
CA ASN A 138 -20.59 -9.29 -8.31
C ASN A 138 -19.09 -8.98 -8.41
N ILE A 139 -18.26 -9.96 -8.78
CA ILE A 139 -16.81 -9.77 -8.89
C ILE A 139 -16.49 -8.92 -10.12
N VAL A 140 -15.63 -7.91 -9.91
CA VAL A 140 -15.02 -7.16 -11.00
C VAL A 140 -13.79 -7.89 -11.51
N CYS A 141 -13.81 -8.28 -12.78
CA CYS A 141 -12.63 -8.79 -13.48
C CYS A 141 -11.82 -7.61 -14.03
N PRO A 142 -10.59 -7.33 -13.52
CA PRO A 142 -9.80 -6.19 -13.97
C PRO A 142 -9.50 -6.22 -15.46
N TYR A 143 -9.17 -7.38 -16.03
CA TYR A 143 -8.86 -7.54 -17.46
C TYR A 143 -10.01 -7.06 -18.36
N LYS A 144 -11.25 -7.48 -18.06
CA LYS A 144 -12.43 -7.01 -18.80
C LYS A 144 -12.66 -5.49 -18.68
N LYS A 145 -12.20 -4.87 -17.59
CA LYS A 145 -12.28 -3.41 -17.41
C LYS A 145 -11.18 -2.68 -18.16
N VAL A 146 -9.99 -3.26 -18.22
CA VAL A 146 -8.88 -2.76 -19.05
C VAL A 146 -9.27 -2.75 -20.52
N ASP A 147 -9.93 -3.79 -21.04
CA ASP A 147 -10.38 -3.82 -22.44
C ASP A 147 -11.34 -2.66 -22.76
N LYS A 148 -12.15 -2.23 -21.78
CA LYS A 148 -13.14 -1.16 -21.96
C LYS A 148 -12.59 0.24 -21.71
N TYR A 149 -11.71 0.40 -20.73
CA TYR A 149 -11.30 1.71 -20.20
C TYR A 149 -9.80 1.98 -20.30
N THR A 150 -9.05 1.08 -20.93
CA THR A 150 -7.57 1.04 -20.94
C THR A 150 -6.96 0.71 -19.57
N ALA A 151 -5.69 0.30 -19.57
CA ALA A 151 -4.96 0.02 -18.34
C ALA A 151 -4.76 1.29 -17.50
N ASP A 152 -4.40 2.39 -18.15
CA ASP A 152 -4.11 3.65 -17.47
C ASP A 152 -5.37 4.34 -16.97
N GLY A 153 -6.48 4.26 -17.72
CA GLY A 153 -7.78 4.71 -17.22
C GLY A 153 -8.20 3.99 -15.94
N ILE A 154 -8.05 2.66 -15.88
CA ILE A 154 -8.35 1.91 -14.66
C ILE A 154 -7.38 2.23 -13.52
N ARG A 155 -6.08 2.34 -13.79
CA ARG A 155 -5.10 2.74 -12.76
C ARG A 155 -5.43 4.11 -12.19
N TYR A 156 -5.72 5.07 -13.06
CA TYR A 156 -6.09 6.43 -12.68
C TYR A 156 -7.34 6.43 -11.79
N PHE A 157 -8.40 5.74 -12.22
CA PHE A 157 -9.62 5.60 -11.41
C PHE A 157 -9.32 4.99 -10.04
N LEU A 158 -8.59 3.88 -9.98
CA LEU A 158 -8.30 3.19 -8.71
C LEU A 158 -7.46 4.04 -7.77
N LEU A 159 -6.50 4.82 -8.28
CA LEU A 159 -5.66 5.71 -7.45
C LEU A 159 -6.38 6.99 -7.04
N LYS A 160 -7.29 7.49 -7.87
CA LYS A 160 -8.05 8.73 -7.63
C LYS A 160 -9.20 8.49 -6.66
N GLU A 161 -9.93 7.39 -6.83
CA GLU A 161 -11.12 7.05 -6.03
C GLU A 161 -10.80 6.16 -4.84
N GLY A 162 -9.73 5.37 -4.93
CA GLY A 162 -9.29 4.51 -3.84
C GLY A 162 -8.49 5.32 -2.82
N VAL A 163 -9.11 5.59 -1.68
CA VAL A 163 -8.42 6.18 -0.53
C VAL A 163 -7.97 5.08 0.45
N PRO A 164 -6.75 5.15 1.02
CA PRO A 164 -6.32 4.13 1.97
C PRO A 164 -7.16 4.06 3.25
N HIS A 165 -7.78 5.17 3.68
CA HIS A 165 -8.47 5.27 4.97
C HIS A 165 -9.90 4.70 4.99
N SER A 166 -10.58 4.50 3.86
CA SER A 166 -11.95 3.98 3.83
C SER A 166 -12.16 3.04 2.65
N ASP A 167 -13.14 2.14 2.75
CA ASP A 167 -13.42 1.22 1.67
C ASP A 167 -13.93 2.01 0.45
N GLY A 168 -13.26 1.83 -0.70
CA GLY A 168 -13.62 2.46 -1.97
C GLY A 168 -14.75 1.68 -2.65
N ASN A 169 -15.56 2.37 -3.45
CA ASN A 169 -16.65 1.75 -4.20
C ASN A 169 -16.37 1.78 -5.71
N PHE A 170 -16.33 0.60 -6.33
CA PHE A 170 -16.23 0.47 -7.77
C PHE A 170 -17.63 0.50 -8.40
N ASN A 171 -17.87 1.49 -9.26
CA ASN A 171 -19.10 1.63 -10.03
C ASN A 171 -18.78 2.01 -11.48
N ASN A 172 -19.32 1.28 -12.46
CA ASN A 172 -19.01 1.52 -13.89
C ASN A 172 -19.37 2.93 -14.36
N THR A 173 -20.48 3.48 -13.87
CA THR A 173 -20.92 4.85 -14.19
C THR A 173 -19.92 5.85 -13.64
N LYS A 174 -19.44 5.62 -12.41
CA LYS A 174 -18.42 6.48 -11.79
C LYS A 174 -17.11 6.45 -12.57
N VAL A 175 -16.65 5.26 -12.97
CA VAL A 175 -15.46 5.10 -13.83
C VAL A 175 -15.63 5.91 -15.11
N GLN A 176 -16.73 5.73 -15.83
CA GLN A 176 -16.97 6.45 -17.08
C GLN A 176 -16.98 7.97 -16.91
N HIS A 177 -17.72 8.47 -15.92
CA HIS A 177 -17.79 9.90 -15.67
C HIS A 177 -16.43 10.51 -15.33
N LEU A 178 -15.68 9.86 -14.43
CA LEU A 178 -14.37 10.34 -14.01
C LEU A 178 -13.35 10.35 -15.16
N LEU A 179 -13.29 9.27 -15.94
CA LEU A 179 -12.34 9.20 -17.06
C LEU A 179 -12.69 10.18 -18.17
N ASN A 180 -13.98 10.37 -18.48
CA ASN A 180 -14.39 11.38 -19.44
C ASN A 180 -14.04 12.79 -18.94
N ALA A 181 -14.40 13.14 -17.72
CA ALA A 181 -14.21 14.49 -17.21
C ALA A 181 -12.73 14.86 -17.01
N GLU A 182 -11.94 14.00 -16.37
CA GLU A 182 -10.55 14.34 -16.01
C GLU A 182 -9.55 13.96 -17.11
N LEU A 183 -9.67 12.77 -17.71
CA LEU A 183 -8.69 12.34 -18.72
C LEU A 183 -9.01 12.84 -20.12
N ALA A 184 -10.27 12.82 -20.56
CA ALA A 184 -10.63 13.29 -21.90
C ALA A 184 -10.86 14.80 -21.93
N ASP A 185 -11.81 15.31 -21.15
CA ASP A 185 -12.29 16.70 -21.24
C ASP A 185 -11.33 17.71 -20.61
N THR A 186 -10.50 17.28 -19.66
CA THR A 186 -9.49 18.16 -19.03
C THR A 186 -8.11 17.92 -19.65
N LEU A 187 -7.48 16.79 -19.34
CA LEU A 187 -6.10 16.53 -19.78
C LEU A 187 -5.99 16.38 -21.31
N GLY A 188 -6.84 15.55 -21.91
CA GLY A 188 -6.85 15.30 -23.34
C GLY A 188 -7.23 16.54 -24.15
N ASN A 189 -8.20 17.32 -23.67
CA ASN A 189 -8.59 18.57 -24.30
C ASN A 189 -7.47 19.62 -24.24
N LEU A 190 -6.83 19.79 -23.08
CA LEU A 190 -5.69 20.70 -22.91
C LEU A 190 -4.56 20.31 -23.86
N LEU A 191 -4.18 19.02 -23.88
CA LEU A 191 -3.16 18.51 -24.77
C LEU A 191 -3.51 18.80 -26.23
N SER A 192 -4.71 18.40 -26.67
CA SER A 192 -5.20 18.62 -28.03
C SER A 192 -5.15 20.08 -28.45
N ARG A 193 -5.57 21.00 -27.57
CA ARG A 193 -5.53 22.45 -27.82
C ARG A 193 -4.11 22.99 -27.92
N CYS A 194 -3.22 22.61 -27.01
CA CYS A 194 -1.83 23.07 -27.01
C CYS A 194 -1.02 22.49 -28.18
N THR A 195 -1.36 21.31 -28.67
CA THR A 195 -0.72 20.68 -29.83
C THR A 195 -1.40 21.00 -31.16
N ALA A 196 -2.55 21.69 -31.15
CA ALA A 196 -3.27 21.98 -32.39
C ALA A 196 -2.39 22.80 -33.35
N PRO A 197 -2.31 22.47 -34.65
CA PRO A 197 -1.46 23.21 -35.60
C PRO A 197 -1.76 24.71 -35.70
N LEU A 198 -2.96 25.13 -35.32
CA LEU A 198 -3.35 26.54 -35.23
C LEU A 198 -2.61 27.29 -34.11
N VAL A 199 -2.29 26.59 -33.02
CA VAL A 199 -1.61 27.13 -31.83
C VAL A 199 -0.11 26.81 -31.87
N ASN A 200 0.24 25.55 -32.14
CA ASN A 200 1.62 25.06 -32.21
C ASN A 200 1.91 24.43 -33.59
N LYS A 201 1.98 25.29 -34.62
CA LYS A 201 2.21 24.86 -36.01
C LYS A 201 3.48 24.01 -36.19
N HIS A 202 4.52 24.31 -35.42
CA HIS A 202 5.83 23.69 -35.57
C HIS A 202 6.08 22.52 -34.60
N GLN A 203 5.10 22.19 -33.74
CA GLN A 203 5.24 21.17 -32.69
C GLN A 203 6.51 21.38 -31.84
N ILE A 204 6.85 22.64 -31.58
CA ILE A 204 7.97 23.00 -30.72
C ILE A 204 7.45 23.07 -29.31
N PHE A 205 8.05 22.30 -28.42
CA PHE A 205 7.76 22.31 -26.99
C PHE A 205 8.96 22.91 -26.28
N PRO A 206 8.78 23.91 -25.41
CA PRO A 206 9.89 24.42 -24.62
C PRO A 206 10.48 23.26 -23.81
N SER A 207 11.80 23.16 -23.79
CA SER A 207 12.48 22.26 -22.86
C SER A 207 12.09 22.63 -21.43
N TYR A 208 12.00 21.63 -20.56
CA TYR A 208 11.88 21.88 -19.13
C TYR A 208 13.02 22.78 -18.69
N ASP A 209 12.67 23.94 -18.14
CA ASP A 209 13.61 24.89 -17.57
C ASP A 209 13.37 24.92 -16.07
N GLN A 210 14.34 24.42 -15.31
CA GLN A 210 14.22 24.24 -13.87
C GLN A 210 14.11 25.59 -13.16
N GLU A 211 14.91 26.58 -13.54
CA GLU A 211 14.89 27.93 -12.96
C GLU A 211 13.52 28.61 -13.19
N SER A 212 12.97 28.52 -14.40
CA SER A 212 11.64 29.05 -14.70
C SER A 212 10.56 28.33 -13.89
N PHE A 213 10.58 27.00 -13.84
CA PHE A 213 9.60 26.22 -13.07
C PHE A 213 9.62 26.55 -11.57
N GLU A 214 10.81 26.66 -10.99
CA GLU A 214 11.03 27.07 -9.60
C GLU A 214 10.66 28.53 -9.37
N SER A 215 10.73 29.40 -10.39
CA SER A 215 10.28 30.79 -10.28
C SER A 215 8.76 30.97 -10.36
N PHE A 216 8.05 30.08 -11.08
CA PHE A 216 6.59 30.11 -11.22
C PHE A 216 5.85 29.41 -10.09
N THR A 217 6.55 28.53 -9.38
CA THR A 217 5.99 27.82 -8.25
C THR A 217 6.66 28.35 -6.99
N ASP A 218 5.88 28.82 -6.02
CA ASP A 218 6.23 28.55 -4.62
C ASP A 218 6.13 27.03 -4.42
N GLY A 219 6.94 26.28 -5.17
CA GLY A 219 6.84 24.83 -5.32
C GLY A 219 7.05 24.16 -3.99
N GLN A 220 7.89 24.75 -3.15
CA GLN A 220 8.05 24.35 -1.77
C GLN A 220 6.75 24.55 -0.97
N GLU A 221 6.01 25.65 -1.11
CA GLU A 221 4.74 25.86 -0.43
C GLU A 221 3.65 24.90 -0.95
N VAL A 222 3.56 24.67 -2.26
CA VAL A 222 2.59 23.73 -2.85
C VAL A 222 2.93 22.29 -2.48
N LEU A 223 4.20 21.89 -2.52
CA LEU A 223 4.67 20.57 -2.08
C LEU A 223 4.45 20.40 -0.57
N ASN A 224 4.77 21.42 0.25
CA ASN A 224 4.48 21.41 1.68
C ASN A 224 2.97 21.33 1.95
N ARG A 225 2.14 22.06 1.19
CA ARG A 225 0.67 21.98 1.27
C ARG A 225 0.16 20.61 0.85
N LEU A 226 0.71 19.98 -0.19
CA LEU A 226 0.34 18.64 -0.64
C LEU A 226 0.73 17.58 0.40
N HIS A 227 1.90 17.72 1.03
CA HIS A 227 2.32 16.89 2.16
C HIS A 227 1.42 17.09 3.38
N ASP A 228 1.08 18.35 3.72
CA ASP A 228 0.18 18.71 4.82
C ASP A 228 -1.31 18.36 4.56
N LEU A 229 -1.74 18.32 3.28
CA LEU A 229 -3.11 18.03 2.89
C LEU A 229 -3.51 16.59 3.25
N ALA A 230 -2.56 15.66 3.22
CA ALA A 230 -2.77 14.29 3.66
C ALA A 230 -3.20 14.20 5.15
N ASP A 231 -2.84 15.21 5.96
CA ASP A 231 -3.13 15.27 7.40
C ASP A 231 -4.28 16.25 7.76
N LYS A 232 -4.67 17.13 6.84
CA LYS A 232 -5.72 18.16 7.04
C LYS A 232 -7.09 17.77 6.49
N VAL A 233 -7.21 16.71 5.69
CA VAL A 233 -8.50 16.05 5.44
C VAL A 233 -8.83 15.18 6.66
N LYS A 234 -9.12 15.85 7.77
CA LYS A 234 -9.88 15.28 8.88
C LYS A 234 -11.36 15.39 8.52
N ASP A 235 -12.02 14.25 8.36
CA ASP A 235 -13.47 14.18 8.59
C ASP A 235 -13.77 14.51 10.06
#